data_AF-A0A8T1T6S0-F1
#
_entry.id   AF-A0A8T1T6S0-F1
#
_cell.length_a   1.000
_cell.length_b   1.000
_cell.length_c   1.000
_cell.angle_alpha   90.00
_cell.angle_beta   90.00
_cell.angle_gamma   90.00
#
_symmetry.space_group_name_H-M   'P 1'
#
loop_
_entity.id
_entity.type
_entity.pdbx_description
1 polymer ?
#
loop_
_entity_poly.entity_id
_entity_poly.type
_entity_poly.pdbx_seq_one_letter_code
_entity_poly.pdbx_strand_id
1 'polypeptide(L)'
;MHLESLKEPEPLHSPDSERSSKLQPVTEVKTHMQQGLISVAARTVITHLVNHLGHYPMSGGPAMLTSQVCENNDNPYSESPELSPELFESPNIQFFVLNNTTLVSCIQIQAEENMPGGGLSAGLASANSNVRIIVRDLSGKYSWDSAILYGPSSLCGLSEHTFLALSVFQQEKPEDAPSSDHVEDVSVRDGIALQLKRKFRETVPTWDTIRDEEDALDELLHYLGVTSPECLQRPGVSLNIPAPQPICISEKQENDVINAILKQHTEEREFVEKHFSDLNMKAVEQDEPTPQKPQSAFYYCRLLLSILGMNSWDKRRSFHLLKKNEKLLRELRNLDSRQCRETHKIAVFYVAEGQEDKHSILTNTGGSQAYEDFVAGLGWEVNLTNHCGFMGGLQKNKSTGLTTPYFATSTVEVMFHVSTRMPSDSDDSLTKKLRHLGNDEVHIVWSEHTRDYRRGIIPTEFGDVLIVIYPMKNHMFSIQIMKKPEVPFFGPLFDGAIVNGKILPIMVRATAINASRALKSLIPLYQNFYEERARYLQTIVQHHLEPTTFEDFAAQVFCPAPYHYLPSDSDH
;
A
#
# COMPACT_ATOMS: atom_id res chain seq x y z
N MET A 1 -1.56 40.09 9.29
CA MET A 1 -0.24 40.55 9.76
C MET A 1 0.78 39.51 9.32
N HIS A 2 1.62 39.87 8.37
CA HIS A 2 2.61 39.00 7.73
C HIS A 2 3.79 38.74 8.69
N LEU A 3 4.18 37.47 8.81
CA LEU A 3 5.28 36.97 9.65
C LEU A 3 6.68 37.18 9.02
N GLU A 4 6.82 38.05 8.02
CA GLU A 4 8.06 38.22 7.24
C GLU A 4 9.04 39.28 7.81
N SER A 5 8.77 39.87 8.98
CA SER A 5 9.53 41.05 9.43
C SER A 5 10.43 40.85 10.67
N LEU A 6 10.87 39.63 10.99
CA LEU A 6 11.88 39.43 12.03
C LEU A 6 13.25 39.16 11.39
N LYS A 7 14.05 40.21 11.22
CA LYS A 7 15.48 40.12 10.87
C LYS A 7 16.27 39.67 12.10
N GLU A 8 17.09 38.63 11.95
CA GLU A 8 18.11 38.25 12.93
C GLU A 8 19.22 39.32 13.02
N PRO A 9 19.89 39.48 14.18
CA PRO A 9 20.94 40.47 14.36
C PRO A 9 22.25 40.03 13.67
N GLU A 10 22.94 40.98 13.03
CA GLU A 10 24.22 40.73 12.36
C GLU A 10 25.35 40.42 13.36
N PRO A 11 26.23 39.43 13.08
CA PRO A 11 27.38 39.15 13.91
C PRO A 11 28.52 40.16 13.67
N LEU A 12 29.14 40.61 14.77
CA LEU A 12 30.33 41.46 14.78
C LEU A 12 31.51 40.78 14.07
N HIS A 13 31.95 41.34 12.94
CA HIS A 13 33.19 40.94 12.27
C HIS A 13 34.41 41.65 12.89
N SER A 14 35.40 40.86 13.31
CA SER A 14 36.79 41.30 13.48
C SER A 14 37.51 41.28 12.12
N PRO A 15 38.31 42.31 11.76
CA PRO A 15 39.05 42.33 10.51
C PRO A 15 40.34 41.52 10.70
N ASP A 16 40.49 40.45 9.93
CA ASP A 16 41.77 39.94 9.37
C ASP A 16 41.61 38.47 8.97
N SER A 17 41.23 38.22 7.71
CA SER A 17 41.75 37.07 6.96
C SER A 17 41.33 37.16 5.48
N GLU A 18 42.06 37.95 4.70
CA GLU A 18 42.09 37.79 3.25
C GLU A 18 42.90 36.53 2.89
N ARG A 19 42.31 35.33 3.05
CA ARG A 19 42.74 34.09 2.38
C ARG A 19 41.82 32.92 2.70
N SER A 20 40.73 32.75 1.94
CA SER A 20 40.18 31.45 1.54
C SER A 20 38.86 31.64 0.79
N SER A 21 38.90 31.69 -0.54
CA SER A 21 37.70 31.81 -1.39
C SER A 21 37.20 30.48 -1.95
N LYS A 22 37.45 29.33 -1.28
CA LYS A 22 37.03 27.99 -1.77
C LYS A 22 36.57 26.98 -0.72
N LEU A 23 36.14 27.40 0.46
CA LEU A 23 35.52 26.48 1.44
C LEU A 23 34.24 27.12 1.97
N GLN A 24 33.08 26.61 1.53
CA GLN A 24 31.82 26.92 2.18
C GLN A 24 31.86 26.39 3.61
N PRO A 25 31.49 27.19 4.63
CA PRO A 25 31.42 26.72 6.00
C PRO A 25 30.33 25.65 6.13
N VAL A 26 30.64 24.57 6.86
CA VAL A 26 29.78 23.40 7.11
C VAL A 26 28.39 23.78 7.65
N THR A 27 28.26 24.96 8.25
CA THR A 27 26.99 25.52 8.74
C THR A 27 26.03 25.92 7.62
N GLU A 28 26.50 26.49 6.51
CA GLU A 28 25.63 26.87 5.38
C GLU A 28 25.11 25.64 4.60
N VAL A 29 25.94 24.59 4.50
CA VAL A 29 25.55 23.30 3.90
C VAL A 29 24.48 22.59 4.74
N LYS A 30 24.55 22.70 6.08
CA LYS A 30 23.52 22.15 6.99
C LYS A 30 22.18 22.85 6.84
N THR A 31 22.13 24.17 6.69
CA THR A 31 20.87 24.93 6.54
C THR A 31 20.17 24.69 5.20
N HIS A 32 20.92 24.56 4.10
CA HIS A 32 20.33 24.30 2.78
C HIS A 32 19.83 22.85 2.62
N MET A 33 20.50 21.87 3.24
CA MET A 33 20.03 20.48 3.28
C MET A 33 18.75 20.33 4.12
N GLN A 34 18.62 21.07 5.23
CA GLN A 34 17.46 20.97 6.13
C GLN A 34 16.14 21.46 5.51
N GLN A 35 16.17 22.43 4.60
CA GLN A 35 14.96 22.98 3.97
C GLN A 35 14.18 21.97 3.09
N GLY A 36 14.82 20.89 2.62
CA GLY A 36 14.17 19.82 1.87
C GLY A 36 13.71 18.63 2.71
N LEU A 37 14.35 18.36 3.85
CA LEU A 37 14.14 17.15 4.64
C LEU A 37 12.75 17.08 5.28
N ILE A 38 12.21 18.22 5.73
CA ILE A 38 10.85 18.28 6.30
C ILE A 38 9.83 17.90 5.24
N SER A 39 9.99 18.39 4.00
CA SER A 39 9.11 18.06 2.89
C SER A 39 9.17 16.57 2.54
N VAL A 40 10.37 15.99 2.50
CA VAL A 40 10.55 14.55 2.26
C VAL A 40 9.90 13.73 3.39
N ALA A 41 10.11 14.09 4.66
CA ALA A 41 9.50 13.40 5.79
C ALA A 41 7.96 13.49 5.75
N ALA A 42 7.40 14.67 5.49
CA ALA A 42 5.96 14.85 5.35
C ALA A 42 5.38 14.01 4.21
N ARG A 43 6.05 13.99 3.05
CA ARG A 43 5.66 13.14 1.91
C ARG A 43 5.72 11.67 2.27
N THR A 44 6.76 11.20 2.96
CA THR A 44 6.87 9.83 3.45
C THR A 44 5.68 9.46 4.33
N VAL A 45 5.29 10.33 5.27
CA VAL A 45 4.11 10.09 6.14
C VAL A 45 2.82 10.02 5.33
N ILE A 46 2.60 10.94 4.39
CA ILE A 46 1.39 10.94 3.54
C ILE A 46 1.34 9.68 2.67
N THR A 47 2.42 9.35 1.98
CA THR A 47 2.52 8.14 1.14
C THR A 47 2.31 6.88 1.97
N HIS A 48 2.89 6.83 3.18
CA HIS A 48 2.67 5.73 4.12
C HIS A 48 1.19 5.61 4.52
N LEU A 49 0.51 6.72 4.82
CA LEU A 49 -0.92 6.67 5.09
C LEU A 49 -1.72 6.19 3.87
N VAL A 50 -1.43 6.69 2.68
CA VAL A 50 -2.13 6.26 1.45
C VAL A 50 -1.98 4.76 1.20
N ASN A 51 -0.77 4.21 1.41
CA ASN A 51 -0.49 2.81 1.12
C ASN A 51 -0.90 1.83 2.24
N HIS A 52 -1.16 2.31 3.46
CA HIS A 52 -1.40 1.43 4.63
C HIS A 52 -2.68 1.72 5.40
N LEU A 53 -3.39 2.82 5.12
CA LEU A 53 -4.65 3.12 5.78
C LEU A 53 -5.72 2.09 5.38
N GLY A 54 -6.35 1.45 6.37
CA GLY A 54 -7.34 0.39 6.14
C GLY A 54 -6.76 -0.99 5.85
N HIS A 55 -5.44 -1.15 5.85
CA HIS A 55 -4.81 -2.47 5.81
C HIS A 55 -4.99 -3.18 7.15
N TYR A 56 -5.77 -4.25 7.17
CA TYR A 56 -5.88 -5.11 8.35
C TYR A 56 -4.67 -6.06 8.40
N PRO A 57 -4.07 -6.28 9.57
CA PRO A 57 -3.00 -7.26 9.71
C PRO A 57 -3.53 -8.63 9.28
N MET A 58 -2.92 -9.20 8.25
CA MET A 58 -3.20 -10.58 7.83
C MET A 58 -2.93 -11.50 9.02
N SER A 59 -3.78 -12.51 9.24
CA SER A 59 -3.72 -13.44 10.38
C SER A 59 -2.46 -14.33 10.46
N GLY A 60 -1.48 -14.11 9.58
CA GLY A 60 -0.35 -15.02 9.30
C GLY A 60 1.03 -14.58 9.82
N GLY A 61 1.12 -13.64 10.76
CA GLY A 61 2.40 -13.23 11.37
C GLY A 61 2.74 -11.75 11.15
N PRO A 62 4.02 -11.34 11.20
CA PRO A 62 4.38 -9.93 11.08
C PRO A 62 3.96 -9.35 9.72
N ALA A 63 3.33 -8.17 9.74
CA ALA A 63 2.82 -7.51 8.55
C ALA A 63 3.94 -7.20 7.54
N MET A 64 3.86 -7.79 6.34
CA MET A 64 4.71 -7.41 5.22
C MET A 64 4.17 -6.14 4.59
N LEU A 65 4.83 -5.01 4.84
CA LEU A 65 4.44 -3.71 4.27
C LEU A 65 4.97 -3.48 2.87
N THR A 66 5.91 -4.30 2.39
CA THR A 66 6.49 -4.16 1.06
C THR A 66 6.36 -5.48 0.33
N SER A 67 5.93 -5.41 -0.92
CA SER A 67 5.81 -6.57 -1.78
C SER A 67 7.19 -7.14 -2.14
N GLN A 68 7.30 -8.46 -2.17
CA GLN A 68 8.44 -9.17 -2.75
C GLN A 68 8.23 -9.51 -4.23
N VAL A 69 7.03 -9.28 -4.75
CA VAL A 69 6.71 -9.49 -6.17
C VAL A 69 7.60 -8.61 -7.03
N CYS A 70 8.14 -9.19 -8.08
CA CYS A 70 8.98 -8.58 -9.09
C CYS A 70 8.34 -8.74 -10.47
N GLU A 71 8.84 -7.97 -11.42
CA GLU A 71 8.31 -7.90 -12.78
C GLU A 71 8.31 -9.24 -13.54
N ASN A 72 9.20 -10.15 -13.15
CA ASN A 72 9.32 -11.47 -13.78
C ASN A 72 8.34 -12.50 -13.21
N ASN A 73 7.72 -12.24 -12.05
CA ASN A 73 6.76 -13.16 -11.47
C ASN A 73 5.51 -13.22 -12.35
N ASP A 74 5.13 -14.43 -12.76
CA ASP A 74 3.99 -14.74 -13.63
C ASP A 74 4.09 -14.11 -15.03
N ASN A 75 5.30 -13.71 -15.44
CA ASN A 75 5.56 -13.15 -16.76
C ASN A 75 5.88 -14.27 -17.77
N PRO A 76 5.02 -14.54 -18.78
CA PRO A 76 5.26 -15.62 -19.74
C PRO A 76 6.44 -15.36 -20.68
N TYR A 77 6.98 -14.14 -20.71
CA TYR A 77 8.11 -13.75 -21.55
C TYR A 77 9.45 -13.78 -20.80
N SER A 78 9.49 -14.23 -19.53
CA SER A 78 10.72 -14.34 -18.77
C SER A 78 10.79 -15.66 -17.99
N GLU A 79 11.90 -16.39 -18.14
CA GLU A 79 12.15 -17.62 -17.39
C GLU A 79 12.97 -17.38 -16.11
N SER A 80 13.56 -16.18 -15.96
CA SER A 80 14.41 -15.85 -14.82
C SER A 80 13.57 -15.40 -13.61
N PRO A 81 13.81 -15.91 -12.40
CA PRO A 81 13.14 -15.42 -11.19
C PRO A 81 13.63 -14.03 -10.75
N GLU A 82 14.75 -13.54 -11.30
CA GLU A 82 15.34 -12.25 -10.97
C GLU A 82 15.25 -11.27 -12.13
N LEU A 83 15.15 -9.97 -11.84
CA LEU A 83 15.10 -8.88 -12.81
C LEU A 83 16.24 -8.93 -13.83
N SER A 84 16.03 -9.47 -15.03
CA SER A 84 17.06 -9.65 -16.07
C SER A 84 16.95 -8.61 -17.20
N PRO A 85 17.99 -8.41 -18.02
CA PRO A 85 17.92 -7.49 -19.16
C PRO A 85 16.86 -7.87 -20.20
N GLU A 86 16.55 -9.16 -20.35
CA GLU A 86 15.51 -9.72 -21.24
C GLU A 86 14.13 -9.09 -20.98
N LEU A 87 13.89 -8.62 -19.74
CA LEU A 87 12.67 -7.93 -19.35
C LEU A 87 12.41 -6.67 -20.19
N PHE A 88 13.46 -6.00 -20.67
CA PHE A 88 13.31 -4.79 -21.47
C PHE A 88 12.85 -5.06 -22.91
N GLU A 89 13.00 -6.30 -23.38
CA GLU A 89 12.54 -6.76 -24.70
C GLU A 89 11.10 -7.33 -24.63
N SER A 90 10.60 -7.59 -23.42
CA SER A 90 9.26 -8.16 -23.22
C SER A 90 8.15 -7.20 -23.70
N PRO A 91 7.21 -7.67 -24.55
CA PRO A 91 6.17 -6.82 -25.16
C PRO A 91 5.00 -6.51 -24.21
N ASN A 92 4.90 -7.22 -23.08
CA ASN A 92 3.82 -7.12 -22.10
C ASN A 92 4.15 -6.24 -20.90
N ILE A 93 5.27 -5.48 -20.93
CA ILE A 93 5.70 -4.63 -19.82
C ILE A 93 6.14 -3.24 -20.28
N GLN A 94 5.77 -2.23 -19.48
CA GLN A 94 6.26 -0.87 -19.64
C GLN A 94 6.57 -0.22 -18.29
N PHE A 95 7.58 0.65 -18.30
CA PHE A 95 8.09 1.34 -17.12
C PHE A 95 7.83 2.85 -17.20
N PHE A 96 7.36 3.42 -16.11
CA PHE A 96 6.92 4.81 -16.04
C PHE A 96 7.47 5.53 -14.81
N VAL A 97 7.50 6.85 -14.91
CA VAL A 97 7.66 7.79 -13.80
C VAL A 97 6.34 8.52 -13.59
N LEU A 98 5.85 8.52 -12.35
CA LEU A 98 4.71 9.30 -11.90
C LEU A 98 5.16 10.39 -10.93
N ASN A 99 4.75 11.64 -11.20
CA ASN A 99 5.01 12.84 -10.40
C ASN A 99 6.51 13.10 -10.08
N ASN A 100 7.44 12.53 -10.86
CA ASN A 100 8.90 12.57 -10.62
C ASN A 100 9.35 11.96 -9.28
N THR A 101 8.50 11.16 -8.64
CA THR A 101 8.73 10.67 -7.29
C THR A 101 8.45 9.18 -7.13
N THR A 102 7.77 8.61 -8.10
CA THR A 102 7.23 7.26 -8.04
C THR A 102 7.56 6.56 -9.35
N LEU A 103 8.10 5.36 -9.27
CA LEU A 103 8.33 4.51 -10.44
C LEU A 103 7.20 3.49 -10.51
N VAL A 104 6.69 3.25 -11.72
CA VAL A 104 5.58 2.33 -11.95
C VAL A 104 5.97 1.36 -13.05
N SER A 105 5.87 0.06 -12.78
CA SER A 105 5.94 -0.98 -13.80
C SER A 105 4.52 -1.50 -14.02
N CYS A 106 4.05 -1.49 -15.26
CA CYS A 106 2.75 -2.05 -15.63
C CYS A 106 3.01 -3.28 -16.48
N ILE A 107 2.38 -4.40 -16.14
CA ILE A 107 2.68 -5.72 -16.69
C ILE A 107 1.37 -6.45 -16.95
N GLN A 108 1.23 -7.07 -18.12
CA GLN A 108 0.11 -7.98 -18.37
C GLN A 108 0.57 -9.41 -18.10
N ILE A 109 -0.14 -10.09 -17.19
CA ILE A 109 0.11 -11.48 -16.79
C ILE A 109 -1.09 -12.36 -17.15
N GLN A 110 -0.87 -13.66 -17.30
CA GLN A 110 -1.97 -14.59 -17.57
C GLN A 110 -2.89 -14.71 -16.35
N ALA A 111 -4.20 -14.79 -16.58
CA ALA A 111 -5.15 -15.04 -15.50
C ALA A 111 -5.08 -16.53 -15.10
N GLU A 112 -5.05 -16.81 -13.79
CA GLU A 112 -5.10 -18.18 -13.27
C GLU A 112 -6.53 -18.72 -13.35
N GLU A 113 -6.73 -19.80 -14.09
CA GLU A 113 -8.01 -20.49 -14.18
C GLU A 113 -8.22 -21.42 -12.97
N ASN A 114 -9.46 -21.52 -12.47
CA ASN A 114 -9.88 -22.49 -11.44
C ASN A 114 -9.28 -22.32 -10.03
N MET A 115 -8.97 -21.08 -9.63
CA MET A 115 -8.56 -20.80 -8.25
C MET A 115 -9.70 -21.03 -7.24
N PRO A 116 -9.45 -21.63 -6.06
CA PRO A 116 -10.46 -21.79 -5.02
C PRO A 116 -11.08 -20.43 -4.63
N GLY A 117 -12.41 -20.36 -4.62
CA GLY A 117 -13.13 -19.09 -4.39
C GLY A 117 -13.12 -18.13 -5.58
N GLY A 118 -12.67 -18.59 -6.76
CA GLY A 118 -12.66 -17.81 -7.99
C GLY A 118 -11.51 -16.80 -8.14
N GLY A 119 -10.53 -16.82 -7.24
CA GLY A 119 -9.34 -15.96 -7.33
C GLY A 119 -9.67 -14.46 -7.42
N LEU A 120 -8.92 -13.73 -8.25
CA LEU A 120 -9.13 -12.29 -8.49
C LEU A 120 -10.49 -11.95 -9.10
N SER A 121 -11.14 -12.91 -9.79
CA SER A 121 -12.45 -12.69 -10.41
C SER A 121 -13.61 -13.06 -9.49
N ALA A 122 -13.36 -13.62 -8.29
CA ALA A 122 -14.38 -14.06 -7.34
C ALA A 122 -15.48 -14.95 -7.96
N GLY A 123 -15.15 -15.69 -9.02
CA GLY A 123 -16.07 -16.60 -9.73
C GLY A 123 -16.87 -15.95 -10.86
N LEU A 124 -16.62 -14.66 -11.15
CA LEU A 124 -17.16 -13.96 -12.30
C LEU A 124 -16.37 -14.28 -13.57
N ALA A 125 -17.03 -14.14 -14.72
CA ALA A 125 -16.39 -14.14 -16.02
C ALA A 125 -15.42 -12.95 -16.10
N SER A 126 -14.16 -13.25 -16.40
CA SER A 126 -13.09 -12.25 -16.49
C SER A 126 -12.29 -12.40 -17.77
N ALA A 127 -11.45 -11.41 -18.05
CA ALA A 127 -10.43 -11.54 -19.08
C ALA A 127 -9.48 -12.72 -18.82
N ASN A 128 -8.86 -13.23 -19.88
CA ASN A 128 -7.82 -14.26 -19.85
C ASN A 128 -6.45 -13.73 -19.38
N SER A 129 -6.35 -12.44 -19.06
CA SER A 129 -5.13 -11.79 -18.58
C SER A 129 -5.49 -10.72 -17.58
N ASN A 130 -4.61 -10.55 -16.59
CA ASN A 130 -4.70 -9.54 -15.56
C ASN A 130 -3.59 -8.50 -15.75
N VAL A 131 -3.79 -7.32 -15.16
CA VAL A 131 -2.78 -6.26 -15.14
C VAL A 131 -2.18 -6.18 -13.75
N ARG A 132 -0.88 -6.37 -13.66
CA ARG A 132 -0.08 -6.15 -12.46
C ARG A 132 0.59 -4.79 -12.53
N ILE A 133 0.39 -3.98 -11.50
CA ILE A 133 1.06 -2.69 -11.31
C ILE A 133 2.02 -2.84 -10.12
N ILE A 134 3.31 -2.65 -10.38
CA ILE A 134 4.34 -2.56 -9.36
C ILE A 134 4.71 -1.09 -9.17
N VAL A 135 4.50 -0.56 -7.96
CA VAL A 135 4.84 0.84 -7.64
C VAL A 135 6.00 0.88 -6.67
N ARG A 136 6.99 1.71 -6.98
CA ARG A 136 8.12 2.03 -6.09
C ARG A 136 8.06 3.50 -5.72
N ASP A 137 7.85 3.77 -4.44
CA ASP A 137 7.78 5.13 -3.89
C ASP A 137 8.66 5.27 -2.63
N LEU A 138 8.52 6.40 -1.93
CA LEU A 138 9.26 6.71 -0.71
C LEU A 138 9.04 5.72 0.44
N SER A 139 7.86 5.08 0.48
CA SER A 139 7.46 4.16 1.54
C SER A 139 7.77 2.70 1.23
N GLY A 140 8.00 2.35 -0.04
CA GLY A 140 8.48 1.01 -0.38
C GLY A 140 8.20 0.57 -1.82
N LYS A 141 7.98 -0.74 -1.95
CA LYS A 141 7.55 -1.41 -3.18
C LYS A 141 6.21 -2.08 -2.93
N TYR A 142 5.26 -1.89 -3.84
CA TYR A 142 3.89 -2.37 -3.73
C TYR A 142 3.47 -3.01 -5.04
N SER A 143 2.59 -4.00 -4.98
CA SER A 143 2.05 -4.67 -6.16
C SER A 143 0.54 -4.78 -6.03
N TRP A 144 -0.17 -4.43 -7.09
CA TRP A 144 -1.62 -4.61 -7.20
C TRP A 144 -1.94 -5.31 -8.51
N ASP A 145 -2.86 -6.25 -8.44
CA ASP A 145 -3.37 -6.95 -9.61
C ASP A 145 -4.81 -6.46 -9.88
N SER A 146 -5.09 -6.17 -11.13
CA SER A 146 -6.39 -5.72 -11.63
C SER A 146 -6.92 -6.71 -12.65
N ALA A 147 -8.14 -7.20 -12.43
CA ALA A 147 -8.87 -8.03 -13.36
C ALA A 147 -10.06 -7.24 -13.94
N ILE A 148 -10.39 -7.51 -15.21
CA ILE A 148 -11.63 -7.00 -15.82
C ILE A 148 -12.73 -8.02 -15.56
N LEU A 149 -13.86 -7.53 -15.07
CA LEU A 149 -15.04 -8.35 -14.75
C LEU A 149 -16.11 -8.06 -15.79
N TYR A 150 -16.56 -9.11 -16.50
CA TYR A 150 -17.61 -9.01 -17.51
C TYR A 150 -18.99 -9.31 -16.93
N GLY A 151 -19.08 -10.21 -15.96
CA GLY A 151 -20.35 -10.57 -15.31
C GLY A 151 -20.37 -12.00 -14.79
N PRO A 152 -21.54 -12.52 -14.41
CA PRO A 152 -21.70 -13.90 -13.95
C PRO A 152 -21.32 -14.93 -15.03
N SER A 153 -20.58 -15.97 -14.66
CA SER A 153 -20.10 -17.02 -15.57
C SER A 153 -21.23 -17.74 -16.34
N SER A 154 -22.43 -17.87 -15.74
CA SER A 154 -23.59 -18.53 -16.34
C SER A 154 -24.16 -17.83 -17.57
N LEU A 155 -23.92 -16.54 -17.75
CA LEU A 155 -24.46 -15.74 -18.86
C LEU A 155 -23.51 -15.71 -20.07
N CYS A 156 -22.21 -15.94 -19.84
CA CYS A 156 -21.18 -15.77 -20.88
C CYS A 156 -21.05 -16.99 -21.82
N GLY A 157 -21.68 -18.12 -21.47
CA GLY A 157 -21.66 -19.38 -22.24
C GLY A 157 -22.88 -19.64 -23.13
N LEU A 158 -23.90 -18.78 -23.09
CA LEU A 158 -25.08 -18.90 -23.96
C LEU A 158 -24.84 -18.10 -25.25
N SER A 159 -23.98 -18.62 -26.12
CA SER A 159 -23.84 -18.16 -27.51
C SER A 159 -24.98 -18.64 -28.42
N GLU A 160 -26.16 -18.90 -27.87
CA GLU A 160 -27.37 -19.16 -28.65
C GLU A 160 -28.39 -18.08 -28.31
N HIS A 161 -28.50 -17.11 -29.23
CA HIS A 161 -29.68 -16.30 -29.51
C HIS A 161 -30.60 -16.02 -28.30
N THR A 162 -30.15 -15.16 -27.38
CA THR A 162 -31.11 -14.41 -26.56
C THR A 162 -31.18 -13.02 -27.15
N PHE A 163 -32.15 -12.81 -28.04
CA PHE A 163 -32.54 -11.48 -28.48
C PHE A 163 -32.81 -10.63 -27.23
N LEU A 164 -31.92 -9.69 -26.88
CA LEU A 164 -32.28 -8.53 -26.08
C LEU A 164 -33.13 -7.61 -26.97
N ALA A 165 -34.31 -8.09 -27.35
CA ALA A 165 -35.35 -7.21 -27.82
C ALA A 165 -35.80 -6.43 -26.58
N LEU A 166 -35.39 -5.16 -26.49
CA LEU A 166 -36.15 -4.16 -25.75
C LEU A 166 -37.56 -4.20 -26.36
N SER A 167 -38.48 -4.92 -25.71
CA SER A 167 -39.87 -5.07 -26.14
C SER A 167 -40.60 -3.77 -25.86
N VAL A 168 -40.28 -2.74 -26.63
CA VAL A 168 -41.14 -1.55 -26.72
C VAL A 168 -42.28 -1.93 -27.66
N PHE A 169 -43.50 -1.91 -27.12
CA PHE A 169 -44.79 -2.25 -27.74
C PHE A 169 -45.18 -3.74 -27.74
N GLN A 170 -45.64 -4.23 -26.59
CA GLN A 170 -46.76 -5.18 -26.57
C GLN A 170 -48.07 -4.41 -26.50
N GLN A 171 -48.91 -4.67 -27.49
CA GLN A 171 -50.23 -4.07 -27.69
C GLN A 171 -51.21 -4.67 -26.66
N GLU A 172 -51.57 -3.92 -25.62
CA GLU A 172 -52.59 -4.37 -24.66
C GLU A 172 -54.00 -4.34 -25.26
N LYS A 173 -54.76 -5.40 -24.99
CA LYS A 173 -56.17 -5.59 -25.33
C LYS A 173 -56.98 -5.33 -24.06
N PRO A 174 -58.14 -4.64 -24.10
CA PRO A 174 -58.82 -4.22 -22.88
C PRO A 174 -59.64 -5.36 -22.28
N GLU A 175 -59.51 -5.61 -20.98
CA GLU A 175 -60.47 -6.39 -20.20
C GLU A 175 -60.91 -5.64 -18.92
N ASP A 176 -62.18 -5.83 -18.59
CA ASP A 176 -63.02 -5.04 -17.70
C ASP A 176 -62.66 -5.11 -16.20
N ALA A 177 -62.94 -4.00 -15.50
CA ALA A 177 -62.88 -3.90 -14.04
C ALA A 177 -64.06 -4.62 -13.35
N PRO A 178 -63.89 -4.97 -12.06
CA PRO A 178 -64.92 -4.57 -11.10
C PRO A 178 -64.38 -3.97 -9.78
N SER A 179 -65.27 -3.15 -9.24
CA SER A 179 -65.25 -2.29 -8.06
C SER A 179 -65.17 -2.99 -6.69
N SER A 180 -64.57 -2.32 -5.70
CA SER A 180 -65.27 -1.91 -4.46
C SER A 180 -64.46 -0.95 -3.59
N ASP A 181 -65.19 0.07 -3.13
CA ASP A 181 -64.91 1.15 -2.18
C ASP A 181 -64.03 0.85 -0.95
N HIS A 182 -63.30 1.88 -0.48
CA HIS A 182 -63.50 2.48 0.84
C HIS A 182 -62.87 3.89 0.89
N VAL A 183 -63.70 4.86 1.32
CA VAL A 183 -63.44 6.29 1.45
C VAL A 183 -62.87 6.59 2.84
N GLU A 184 -61.79 7.38 2.92
CA GLU A 184 -61.58 8.35 4.02
C GLU A 184 -60.82 9.58 3.48
N ASP A 185 -61.01 10.70 4.17
CA ASP A 185 -61.17 12.06 3.64
C ASP A 185 -60.03 13.02 4.06
N VAL A 186 -59.88 14.10 3.31
CA VAL A 186 -59.19 15.40 3.57
C VAL A 186 -57.66 15.45 3.80
N SER A 187 -56.90 16.02 2.84
CA SER A 187 -56.54 17.45 2.84
C SER A 187 -55.66 17.82 1.64
N VAL A 188 -56.09 18.82 0.88
CA VAL A 188 -55.41 19.33 -0.32
C VAL A 188 -54.30 20.31 0.09
N ARG A 189 -53.07 20.02 -0.29
CA ARG A 189 -52.02 21.02 -0.50
C ARG A 189 -51.25 20.69 -1.77
N ASP A 190 -51.25 21.66 -2.67
CA ASP A 190 -50.56 21.67 -3.96
C ASP A 190 -49.08 21.29 -3.86
N GLY A 191 -48.61 20.50 -4.82
CA GLY A 191 -47.20 20.20 -5.05
C GLY A 191 -46.97 18.71 -5.31
N ILE A 192 -46.70 18.37 -6.57
CA ILE A 192 -46.14 17.13 -7.13
C ILE A 192 -45.77 16.08 -6.06
N ALA A 193 -46.75 15.26 -5.69
CA ALA A 193 -46.54 14.08 -4.88
C ALA A 193 -47.12 12.90 -5.66
N LEU A 194 -46.27 12.18 -6.40
CA LEU A 194 -46.54 10.79 -6.79
C LEU A 194 -46.49 9.95 -5.50
N GLN A 195 -47.49 10.12 -4.64
CA GLN A 195 -47.77 9.24 -3.50
C GLN A 195 -48.48 8.00 -4.03
N LEU A 196 -47.74 7.16 -4.76
CA LEU A 196 -48.06 5.74 -4.79
C LEU A 196 -47.88 5.24 -3.36
N LYS A 197 -48.94 4.66 -2.76
CA LYS A 197 -48.84 3.90 -1.50
C LYS A 197 -47.86 2.75 -1.73
N ARG A 198 -46.55 2.99 -1.53
CA ARG A 198 -45.49 2.00 -1.75
C ARG A 198 -45.58 0.95 -0.66
N LYS A 199 -45.85 -0.30 -1.07
CA LYS A 199 -45.76 -1.46 -0.18
C LYS A 199 -44.28 -1.75 0.06
N PHE A 200 -43.87 -1.82 1.32
CA PHE A 200 -42.54 -2.28 1.68
C PHE A 200 -42.28 -3.67 1.09
N ARG A 201 -41.22 -3.81 0.27
CA ARG A 201 -40.79 -5.10 -0.30
C ARG A 201 -39.79 -5.76 0.65
N GLU A 202 -40.02 -7.02 1.02
CA GLU A 202 -39.11 -7.80 1.88
C GLU A 202 -37.88 -8.35 1.12
N THR A 203 -37.91 -8.35 -0.21
CA THR A 203 -36.86 -8.89 -1.09
C THR A 203 -36.29 -7.83 -2.02
N VAL A 204 -35.00 -7.97 -2.36
CA VAL A 204 -34.28 -7.06 -3.28
C VAL A 204 -35.04 -6.95 -4.61
N PRO A 205 -35.35 -5.73 -5.09
CA PRO A 205 -35.93 -5.53 -6.41
C PRO A 205 -34.98 -6.04 -7.49
N THR A 206 -35.36 -7.10 -8.19
CA THR A 206 -34.67 -7.57 -9.40
C THR A 206 -35.40 -7.09 -10.63
N TRP A 207 -34.69 -7.01 -11.76
CA TRP A 207 -35.25 -6.61 -13.06
C TRP A 207 -36.58 -7.30 -13.37
N ASP A 208 -36.67 -8.60 -13.12
CA ASP A 208 -37.86 -9.42 -13.41
C ASP A 208 -39.07 -9.12 -12.50
N THR A 209 -38.87 -8.38 -11.40
CA THR A 209 -39.89 -8.08 -10.39
C THR A 209 -40.39 -6.65 -10.43
N ILE A 210 -39.76 -5.80 -11.24
CA ILE A 210 -40.11 -4.38 -11.40
C ILE A 210 -41.01 -4.30 -12.64
N ARG A 211 -42.12 -3.57 -12.53
CA ARG A 211 -43.03 -3.37 -13.66
C ARG A 211 -42.43 -2.34 -14.62
N ASP A 212 -42.75 -2.41 -15.91
CA ASP A 212 -42.24 -1.46 -16.92
C ASP A 212 -42.60 0.01 -16.64
N GLU A 213 -43.62 0.24 -15.82
CA GLU A 213 -44.06 1.58 -15.37
C GLU A 213 -43.33 2.10 -14.13
N GLU A 214 -42.56 1.24 -13.44
CA GLU A 214 -41.84 1.56 -12.20
C GLU A 214 -40.39 1.94 -12.52
N ASP A 215 -39.88 2.99 -11.88
CA ASP A 215 -38.46 3.36 -11.98
C ASP A 215 -37.62 2.36 -11.16
N ALA A 216 -36.91 1.49 -11.87
CA ALA A 216 -36.08 0.45 -11.28
C ALA A 216 -35.00 0.97 -10.33
N LEU A 217 -34.43 2.15 -10.63
CA LEU A 217 -33.42 2.77 -9.79
C LEU A 217 -34.05 3.35 -8.53
N ASP A 218 -35.20 4.00 -8.66
CA ASP A 218 -35.93 4.59 -7.53
C ASP A 218 -36.36 3.51 -6.51
N GLU A 219 -36.88 2.38 -6.99
CA GLU A 219 -37.26 1.24 -6.15
C GLU A 219 -36.06 0.58 -5.46
N LEU A 220 -34.93 0.41 -6.16
CA LEU A 220 -33.71 -0.14 -5.58
C LEU A 220 -33.12 0.78 -4.50
N LEU A 221 -33.04 2.09 -4.78
CA LEU A 221 -32.53 3.07 -3.82
C LEU A 221 -33.43 3.17 -2.58
N HIS A 222 -34.74 3.08 -2.77
CA HIS A 222 -35.68 3.04 -1.65
C HIS A 222 -35.50 1.78 -0.80
N TYR A 223 -35.43 0.59 -1.43
CA TYR A 223 -35.18 -0.67 -0.74
C TYR A 223 -33.88 -0.62 0.08
N LEU A 224 -32.76 -0.23 -0.56
CA LEU A 224 -31.46 -0.10 0.11
C LEU A 224 -31.49 0.88 1.28
N GLY A 225 -32.19 2.01 1.13
CA GLY A 225 -32.32 3.00 2.18
C GLY A 225 -33.04 2.48 3.43
N VAL A 226 -33.91 1.48 3.29
CA VAL A 226 -34.62 0.85 4.42
C VAL A 226 -33.88 -0.37 4.95
N THR A 227 -33.35 -1.24 4.08
CA THR A 227 -32.70 -2.50 4.51
C THR A 227 -31.25 -2.33 4.93
N SER A 228 -30.57 -1.29 4.44
CA SER A 228 -29.13 -1.05 4.65
C SER A 228 -28.87 0.39 5.11
N PRO A 229 -29.15 0.72 6.39
CA PRO A 229 -28.94 2.07 6.94
C PRO A 229 -27.49 2.56 6.83
N GLU A 230 -26.51 1.66 6.77
CA GLU A 230 -25.09 1.95 6.55
C GLU A 230 -24.79 2.58 5.19
N CYS A 231 -25.66 2.39 4.21
CA CYS A 231 -25.55 3.01 2.89
C CYS A 231 -26.06 4.46 2.86
N LEU A 232 -26.76 4.92 3.91
CA LEU A 232 -27.31 6.27 3.97
C LEU A 232 -26.19 7.31 4.12
N GLN A 233 -26.16 8.29 3.20
CA GLN A 233 -25.25 9.44 3.33
C GLN A 233 -25.55 10.28 4.58
N ARG A 234 -26.82 10.30 5.01
CA ARG A 234 -27.29 10.99 6.22
C ARG A 234 -28.35 10.14 6.92
N PRO A 235 -28.25 9.91 8.25
CA PRO A 235 -29.26 9.15 8.99
C PRO A 235 -30.67 9.74 8.81
N GLY A 236 -31.64 8.89 8.45
CA GLY A 236 -33.04 9.27 8.30
C GLY A 236 -33.43 9.96 6.99
N VAL A 237 -32.49 10.12 6.04
CA VAL A 237 -32.75 10.66 4.70
C VAL A 237 -32.74 9.52 3.70
N SER A 238 -33.83 9.34 2.95
CA SER A 238 -33.92 8.29 1.92
C SER A 238 -32.94 8.54 0.77
N LEU A 239 -32.38 7.47 0.19
CA LEU A 239 -31.38 7.55 -0.88
C LEU A 239 -31.92 8.09 -2.21
N ASN A 240 -33.23 8.02 -2.40
CA ASN A 240 -33.92 8.44 -3.62
C ASN A 240 -34.45 9.88 -3.57
N ILE A 241 -34.05 10.66 -2.57
CA ILE A 241 -34.42 12.08 -2.50
C ILE A 241 -33.51 12.86 -3.46
N PRO A 242 -34.06 13.69 -4.36
CA PRO A 242 -33.25 14.52 -5.24
C PRO A 242 -32.34 15.45 -4.43
N ALA A 243 -31.17 15.77 -4.99
CA ALA A 243 -30.26 16.71 -4.37
C ALA A 243 -30.94 18.09 -4.19
N PRO A 244 -30.62 18.84 -3.11
CA PRO A 244 -31.16 20.17 -2.94
C PRO A 244 -30.69 21.12 -4.05
N GLN A 245 -31.53 22.08 -4.39
CA GLN A 245 -31.24 23.11 -5.41
C GLN A 245 -29.87 23.79 -5.17
N PRO A 246 -29.03 23.99 -6.21
CA PRO A 246 -27.81 24.76 -6.11
C PRO A 246 -28.08 26.21 -5.66
N ILE A 247 -27.24 26.75 -4.78
CA ILE A 247 -27.43 28.09 -4.16
C ILE A 247 -27.58 29.23 -5.19
N CYS A 248 -27.05 29.05 -6.40
CA CYS A 248 -27.07 30.05 -7.47
C CYS A 248 -28.31 29.99 -8.39
N ILE A 249 -29.23 29.06 -8.18
CA ILE A 249 -30.42 28.86 -9.01
C ILE A 249 -31.66 29.20 -8.19
N SER A 250 -32.54 30.04 -8.73
CA SER A 250 -33.85 30.29 -8.11
C SER A 250 -34.84 29.17 -8.45
N GLU A 251 -35.77 28.89 -7.52
CA GLU A 251 -36.85 27.91 -7.72
C GLU A 251 -37.64 28.15 -9.02
N LYS A 252 -37.78 29.40 -9.44
CA LYS A 252 -38.41 29.73 -10.73
C LYS A 252 -37.58 29.23 -11.92
N GLN A 253 -36.27 29.46 -11.91
CA GLN A 253 -35.38 29.01 -12.98
C GLN A 253 -35.30 27.47 -13.04
N GLU A 254 -35.31 26.80 -11.90
CA GLU A 254 -35.37 25.34 -11.84
C GLU A 254 -36.68 24.81 -12.47
N ASN A 255 -37.83 25.37 -12.08
CA ASN A 255 -39.12 25.00 -12.67
C ASN A 255 -39.18 25.29 -14.19
N ASP A 256 -38.61 26.41 -14.64
CA ASP A 256 -38.54 26.74 -16.08
C ASP A 256 -37.72 25.69 -16.85
N VAL A 257 -36.60 25.21 -16.28
CA VAL A 257 -35.78 24.13 -16.86
C VAL A 257 -36.52 22.80 -16.87
N ILE A 258 -37.15 22.41 -15.76
CA ILE A 258 -37.95 21.18 -15.68
C ILE A 258 -39.05 21.18 -16.73
N ASN A 259 -39.80 22.27 -16.85
CA ASN A 259 -40.85 22.41 -17.84
C ASN A 259 -40.32 22.37 -19.27
N ALA A 260 -39.15 22.96 -19.53
CA ALA A 260 -38.52 22.89 -20.85
C ALA A 260 -38.14 21.44 -21.22
N ILE A 261 -37.58 20.68 -20.29
CA ILE A 261 -37.23 19.26 -20.49
C ILE A 261 -38.48 18.43 -20.74
N LEU A 262 -39.53 18.59 -19.92
CA LEU A 262 -40.78 17.85 -20.07
C LEU A 262 -41.48 18.18 -21.40
N LYS A 263 -41.45 19.46 -21.80
CA LYS A 263 -41.97 19.88 -23.10
C LYS A 263 -41.19 19.24 -24.24
N GLN A 264 -39.85 19.29 -24.21
CA GLN A 264 -39.01 18.65 -25.20
C GLN A 264 -39.27 17.14 -25.28
N HIS A 265 -39.35 16.45 -24.14
CA HIS A 265 -39.65 15.02 -24.10
C HIS A 265 -41.02 14.70 -24.72
N THR A 266 -42.03 15.53 -24.46
CA THR A 266 -43.37 15.35 -25.05
C THR A 266 -43.34 15.56 -26.55
N GLU A 267 -42.65 16.61 -27.02
CA GLU A 267 -42.47 16.91 -28.45
C GLU A 267 -41.69 15.79 -29.17
N GLU A 268 -40.63 15.26 -28.55
CA GLU A 268 -39.86 14.13 -29.06
C GLU A 268 -40.70 12.85 -29.14
N ARG A 269 -41.48 12.55 -28.11
CA ARG A 269 -42.38 11.39 -28.09
C ARG A 269 -43.44 11.48 -29.18
N GLU A 270 -44.09 12.63 -29.32
CA GLU A 270 -45.04 12.86 -30.41
C GLU A 270 -44.38 12.76 -31.79
N PHE A 271 -43.14 13.24 -31.91
CA PHE A 271 -42.38 13.16 -33.15
C PHE A 271 -42.05 11.70 -33.49
N VAL A 272 -41.61 10.89 -32.53
CA VAL A 272 -41.37 9.45 -32.70
C VAL A 272 -42.65 8.72 -33.06
N GLU A 273 -43.77 8.97 -32.38
CA GLU A 273 -45.06 8.34 -32.71
C GLU A 273 -45.53 8.67 -34.14
N LYS A 274 -45.35 9.93 -34.58
CA LYS A 274 -45.72 10.38 -35.92
C LYS A 274 -44.81 9.81 -37.02
N HIS A 275 -43.51 9.66 -36.75
CA HIS A 275 -42.50 9.33 -37.77
C HIS A 275 -41.87 7.94 -37.60
N PHE A 276 -42.33 7.11 -36.65
CA PHE A 276 -41.81 5.75 -36.43
C PHE A 276 -41.89 4.87 -37.69
N SER A 277 -42.90 5.11 -38.53
CA SER A 277 -43.08 4.36 -39.78
C SER A 277 -42.35 4.96 -40.99
N ASP A 278 -41.70 6.12 -40.85
CA ASP A 278 -40.93 6.73 -41.94
C ASP A 278 -39.64 5.96 -42.23
N LEU A 279 -39.50 5.53 -43.48
CA LEU A 279 -38.31 4.83 -43.99
C LEU A 279 -37.01 5.64 -43.81
N ASN A 280 -37.10 6.97 -43.75
CA ASN A 280 -35.95 7.87 -43.56
C ASN A 280 -35.50 7.98 -42.10
N MET A 281 -36.29 7.48 -41.15
CA MET A 281 -36.02 7.51 -39.71
C MET A 281 -35.62 6.14 -39.14
N LYS A 282 -35.65 5.09 -39.98
CA LYS A 282 -35.13 3.77 -39.62
C LYS A 282 -33.62 3.75 -39.80
N ALA A 283 -32.89 3.67 -38.69
CA ALA A 283 -31.48 3.30 -38.74
C ALA A 283 -31.35 1.89 -39.36
N VAL A 284 -30.34 1.70 -40.20
CA VAL A 284 -29.98 0.36 -40.68
C VAL A 284 -29.65 -0.48 -39.46
N GLU A 285 -30.30 -1.64 -39.32
CA GLU A 285 -29.99 -2.61 -38.29
C GLU A 285 -28.51 -2.98 -38.42
N GLN A 286 -27.70 -2.59 -37.44
CA GLN A 286 -26.31 -3.00 -37.36
C GLN A 286 -26.26 -4.27 -36.54
N ASP A 287 -25.70 -5.33 -37.12
CA ASP A 287 -25.39 -6.54 -36.39
C ASP A 287 -24.45 -6.20 -35.22
N GLU A 288 -24.65 -6.87 -34.09
CA GLU A 288 -23.76 -6.73 -32.93
C GLU A 288 -22.31 -7.04 -33.36
N PRO A 289 -21.34 -6.15 -33.08
CA PRO A 289 -19.96 -6.37 -33.47
C PRO A 289 -19.42 -7.61 -32.76
N THR A 290 -18.76 -8.49 -33.53
CA THR A 290 -18.20 -9.72 -32.96
C THR A 290 -17.09 -9.41 -31.96
N PRO A 291 -17.05 -10.09 -30.80
CA PRO A 291 -15.97 -9.91 -29.83
C PRO A 291 -14.61 -10.24 -30.45
N GLN A 292 -13.73 -9.24 -30.55
CA GLN A 292 -12.38 -9.44 -31.04
C GLN A 292 -11.43 -9.75 -29.89
N LYS A 293 -10.58 -10.77 -30.07
CA LYS A 293 -9.50 -11.05 -29.11
C LYS A 293 -8.43 -9.96 -29.23
N PRO A 294 -7.92 -9.43 -28.11
CA PRO A 294 -6.84 -8.46 -28.15
C PRO A 294 -5.58 -9.05 -28.81
N GLN A 295 -4.98 -8.30 -29.74
CA GLN A 295 -3.77 -8.74 -30.46
C GLN A 295 -2.46 -8.34 -29.75
N SER A 296 -2.50 -7.29 -28.92
CA SER A 296 -1.32 -6.79 -28.21
C SER A 296 -1.15 -7.47 -26.86
N ALA A 297 0.08 -7.90 -26.56
CA ALA A 297 0.49 -8.43 -25.26
C ALA A 297 0.41 -7.37 -24.13
N PHE A 298 0.18 -6.10 -24.46
CA PHE A 298 0.02 -4.99 -23.51
C PHE A 298 -1.37 -4.35 -23.54
N TYR A 299 -2.35 -5.00 -24.16
CA TYR A 299 -3.67 -4.44 -24.38
C TYR A 299 -4.40 -4.02 -23.09
N TYR A 300 -4.47 -4.90 -22.09
CA TYR A 300 -5.22 -4.63 -20.87
C TYR A 300 -4.51 -3.60 -19.99
N CYS A 301 -3.17 -3.57 -20.01
CA CYS A 301 -2.39 -2.49 -19.41
C CYS A 301 -2.77 -1.14 -20.03
N ARG A 302 -2.80 -1.06 -21.37
CA ARG A 302 -3.18 0.16 -22.09
C ARG A 302 -4.63 0.58 -21.78
N LEU A 303 -5.54 -0.39 -21.70
CA LEU A 303 -6.93 -0.13 -21.32
C LEU A 303 -7.03 0.46 -19.92
N LEU A 304 -6.34 -0.14 -18.94
CA LEU A 304 -6.30 0.37 -17.56
C LEU A 304 -5.69 1.77 -17.49
N LEU A 305 -4.57 2.00 -18.17
CA LEU A 305 -3.95 3.33 -18.27
C LEU A 305 -4.92 4.36 -18.89
N SER A 306 -5.72 3.95 -19.87
CA SER A 306 -6.74 4.80 -20.49
C SER A 306 -7.87 5.13 -19.53
N ILE A 307 -8.39 4.15 -18.78
CA ILE A 307 -9.44 4.35 -17.77
C ILE A 307 -8.95 5.30 -16.67
N LEU A 308 -7.69 5.17 -16.25
CA LEU A 308 -7.06 6.07 -15.28
C LEU A 308 -6.71 7.46 -15.86
N GLY A 309 -6.97 7.69 -17.15
CA GLY A 309 -6.65 8.93 -17.86
C GLY A 309 -5.16 9.18 -18.07
N MET A 310 -4.29 8.19 -17.85
CA MET A 310 -2.83 8.33 -17.94
C MET A 310 -2.33 8.50 -19.38
N ASN A 311 -3.16 8.15 -20.36
CA ASN A 311 -2.88 8.38 -21.79
C ASN A 311 -3.31 9.77 -22.28
N SER A 312 -3.90 10.61 -21.42
CA SER A 312 -4.33 11.96 -21.80
C SER A 312 -3.16 12.94 -21.89
N TRP A 313 -3.31 13.95 -22.76
CA TRP A 313 -2.34 15.04 -22.89
C TRP A 313 -2.12 15.76 -21.55
N ASP A 314 -3.19 15.96 -20.77
CA ASP A 314 -3.13 16.65 -19.48
C ASP A 314 -2.20 15.96 -18.47
N LYS A 315 -2.06 14.64 -18.54
CA LYS A 315 -1.20 13.86 -17.63
C LYS A 315 0.27 13.83 -18.02
N ARG A 316 0.67 14.30 -19.21
CA ARG A 316 2.08 14.31 -19.66
C ARG A 316 2.99 15.18 -18.81
N ARG A 317 2.47 16.12 -18.01
CA ARG A 317 3.29 16.90 -17.07
C ARG A 317 3.84 16.03 -15.92
N SER A 318 3.14 14.96 -15.58
CA SER A 318 3.40 14.11 -14.41
C SER A 318 3.69 12.65 -14.73
N PHE A 319 3.41 12.18 -15.95
CA PHE A 319 3.52 10.76 -16.31
C PHE A 319 4.42 10.59 -17.53
N HIS A 320 5.55 9.92 -17.36
CA HIS A 320 6.63 9.80 -18.36
C HIS A 320 7.11 8.35 -18.46
N LEU A 321 7.79 8.00 -19.56
CA LEU A 321 8.45 6.70 -19.74
C LEU A 321 9.82 6.68 -19.08
N LEU A 322 10.25 5.49 -18.67
CA LEU A 322 11.63 5.22 -18.26
C LEU A 322 12.41 4.59 -19.42
N LYS A 323 13.58 5.17 -19.72
CA LYS A 323 14.53 4.62 -20.67
C LYS A 323 15.07 3.29 -20.20
N LYS A 324 14.69 2.22 -20.89
CA LYS A 324 15.12 0.84 -20.64
C LYS A 324 16.62 0.66 -20.93
N ASN A 325 17.41 0.21 -19.95
CA ASN A 325 18.83 -0.14 -20.11
C ASN A 325 19.35 -0.87 -18.86
N GLU A 326 20.48 -1.57 -18.97
CA GLU A 326 21.06 -2.32 -17.85
C GLU A 326 21.38 -1.47 -16.61
N LYS A 327 21.68 -0.18 -16.79
CA LYS A 327 21.95 0.72 -15.65
C LYS A 327 20.67 0.92 -14.83
N LEU A 328 19.52 1.15 -15.48
CA LEU A 328 18.21 1.22 -14.82
C LEU A 328 17.93 -0.07 -14.05
N LEU A 329 18.18 -1.24 -14.66
CA LEU A 329 17.99 -2.54 -14.00
C LEU A 329 18.79 -2.67 -12.70
N ARG A 330 20.07 -2.28 -12.73
CA ARG A 330 20.94 -2.29 -11.54
C ARG A 330 20.45 -1.30 -10.47
N GLU A 331 20.00 -0.11 -10.88
CA GLU A 331 19.48 0.89 -9.94
C GLU A 331 18.13 0.46 -9.33
N LEU A 332 17.24 -0.20 -10.08
CA LEU A 332 15.99 -0.78 -9.57
C LEU A 332 16.26 -1.91 -8.57
N ARG A 333 17.16 -2.85 -8.90
CA ARG A 333 17.59 -3.91 -7.97
C ARG A 333 18.16 -3.32 -6.68
N ASN A 334 18.97 -2.28 -6.80
CA ASN A 334 19.53 -1.57 -5.65
C ASN A 334 18.42 -0.92 -4.81
N LEU A 335 17.48 -0.19 -5.44
CA LEU A 335 16.34 0.43 -4.76
C LEU A 335 15.47 -0.59 -4.03
N ASP A 336 15.20 -1.74 -4.64
CA ASP A 336 14.39 -2.82 -4.05
C ASP A 336 15.08 -3.50 -2.86
N SER A 337 16.42 -3.51 -2.84
CA SER A 337 17.20 -4.05 -1.71
C SER A 337 17.24 -3.15 -0.48
N ARG A 338 16.81 -1.88 -0.60
CA ARG A 338 16.86 -0.91 0.50
C ARG A 338 15.73 -1.13 1.49
N GLN A 339 16.08 -1.07 2.76
CA GLN A 339 15.12 -1.13 3.85
C GLN A 339 14.20 0.08 3.79
N CYS A 340 12.90 -0.17 3.96
CA CYS A 340 11.86 0.85 3.94
C CYS A 340 11.31 1.16 5.34
N ARG A 341 12.01 0.65 6.37
CA ARG A 341 11.72 0.84 7.78
C ARG A 341 13.02 1.07 8.53
N GLU A 342 12.91 1.67 9.69
CA GLU A 342 14.00 1.74 10.64
C GLU A 342 14.26 0.34 11.22
N THR A 343 15.49 -0.13 11.16
CA THR A 343 15.86 -1.47 11.63
C THR A 343 16.76 -1.42 12.85
N HIS A 344 16.55 -2.34 13.80
CA HIS A 344 17.35 -2.47 15.01
C HIS A 344 17.73 -3.93 15.26
N LYS A 345 18.97 -4.13 15.70
CA LYS A 345 19.51 -5.39 16.19
C LYS A 345 19.83 -5.23 17.66
N ILE A 346 19.35 -6.15 18.49
CA ILE A 346 19.42 -6.03 19.95
C ILE A 346 19.79 -7.38 20.53
N ALA A 347 20.90 -7.43 21.27
CA ALA A 347 21.33 -8.66 21.93
C ALA A 347 20.53 -8.89 23.20
N VAL A 348 20.20 -10.15 23.49
CA VAL A 348 19.55 -10.58 24.73
C VAL A 348 20.39 -11.69 25.35
N PHE A 349 20.86 -11.46 26.56
CA PHE A 349 21.64 -12.41 27.35
C PHE A 349 20.84 -12.91 28.55
N TYR A 350 21.03 -14.18 28.89
CA TYR A 350 20.53 -14.80 30.11
C TYR A 350 21.69 -15.20 31.02
N VAL A 351 21.70 -14.68 32.25
CA VAL A 351 22.68 -14.98 33.29
C VAL A 351 21.98 -15.72 34.42
N ALA A 352 22.27 -17.01 34.54
CA ALA A 352 21.72 -17.86 35.59
C ALA A 352 22.38 -17.59 36.95
N GLU A 353 21.76 -18.10 38.01
CA GLU A 353 22.32 -18.00 39.36
C GLU A 353 23.72 -18.63 39.44
N GLY A 354 24.70 -17.83 39.83
CA GLY A 354 26.08 -18.26 40.07
C GLY A 354 27.02 -18.12 38.86
N GLN A 355 26.49 -17.69 37.71
CA GLN A 355 27.30 -17.49 36.50
C GLN A 355 28.04 -16.15 36.54
N GLU A 356 29.36 -16.20 36.42
CA GLU A 356 30.24 -15.01 36.43
C GLU A 356 31.30 -15.03 35.34
N ASP A 357 31.32 -16.07 34.52
CA ASP A 357 32.22 -16.21 33.40
C ASP A 357 31.46 -16.17 32.07
N LYS A 358 32.12 -15.61 31.06
CA LYS A 358 31.57 -15.47 29.72
C LYS A 358 31.14 -16.80 29.10
N HIS A 359 31.90 -17.87 29.33
CA HIS A 359 31.68 -19.14 28.66
C HIS A 359 30.39 -19.79 29.16
N SER A 360 30.17 -19.86 30.48
CA SER A 360 28.95 -20.41 31.08
C SER A 360 27.68 -19.66 30.66
N ILE A 361 27.74 -18.33 30.56
CA ILE A 361 26.60 -17.51 30.10
C ILE A 361 26.27 -17.81 28.63
N LEU A 362 27.28 -17.94 27.78
CA LEU A 362 27.08 -18.16 26.35
C LEU A 362 26.74 -19.61 25.99
N THR A 363 26.95 -20.58 26.87
CA THR A 363 26.54 -21.99 26.66
C THR A 363 25.11 -22.28 27.11
N ASN A 364 24.42 -21.31 27.73
CA ASN A 364 22.99 -21.43 28.07
C ASN A 364 22.16 -21.68 26.80
N THR A 365 21.34 -22.74 26.83
CA THR A 365 20.40 -23.14 25.77
C THR A 365 18.93 -22.81 26.10
N GLY A 366 18.67 -22.37 27.33
CA GLY A 366 17.37 -21.95 27.83
C GLY A 366 17.54 -21.12 29.10
N GLY A 367 16.45 -20.52 29.57
CA GLY A 367 16.42 -19.81 30.85
C GLY A 367 15.26 -20.23 31.73
N SER A 368 14.99 -19.44 32.77
CA SER A 368 13.82 -19.62 33.64
C SER A 368 12.50 -19.35 32.90
N GLN A 369 11.39 -19.77 33.49
CA GLN A 369 10.05 -19.48 32.94
C GLN A 369 9.81 -17.97 32.80
N ALA A 370 10.23 -17.17 33.79
CA ALA A 370 10.05 -15.72 33.74
C ALA A 370 10.88 -15.07 32.63
N TYR A 371 12.07 -15.59 32.35
CA TYR A 371 12.87 -15.18 31.20
C TYR A 371 12.20 -15.54 29.88
N GLU A 372 11.72 -16.78 29.74
CA GLU A 372 11.04 -17.23 28.52
C GLU A 372 9.74 -16.44 28.26
N ASP A 373 8.96 -16.13 29.31
CA ASP A 373 7.78 -15.27 29.23
C ASP A 373 8.16 -13.84 28.78
N PHE A 374 9.28 -13.31 29.29
CA PHE A 374 9.79 -12.00 28.88
C PHE A 374 10.20 -11.99 27.41
N VAL A 375 10.97 -12.99 26.97
CA VAL A 375 11.42 -13.15 25.58
C VAL A 375 10.22 -13.28 24.63
N ALA A 376 9.21 -14.07 25.01
CA ALA A 376 7.95 -14.20 24.26
C ALA A 376 7.17 -12.87 24.18
N GLY A 377 7.31 -11.99 25.17
CA GLY A 377 6.71 -10.65 25.16
C GLY A 377 7.46 -9.61 24.30
N LEU A 378 8.70 -9.89 23.90
CA LEU A 378 9.51 -8.96 23.09
C LEU A 378 9.00 -8.87 21.65
N GLY A 379 8.44 -9.93 21.10
CA GLY A 379 7.95 -9.97 19.71
C GLY A 379 7.36 -11.32 19.35
N TRP A 380 7.04 -11.50 18.06
CA TRP A 380 6.60 -12.77 17.52
C TRP A 380 7.80 -13.70 17.34
N GLU A 381 7.67 -14.96 17.76
CA GLU A 381 8.66 -15.99 17.46
C GLU A 381 8.59 -16.31 15.95
N VAL A 382 9.66 -15.99 15.21
CA VAL A 382 9.73 -16.24 13.76
C VAL A 382 10.71 -17.34 13.43
N ASN A 383 10.39 -18.15 12.41
CA ASN A 383 11.31 -19.15 11.86
C ASN A 383 12.29 -18.49 10.88
N LEU A 384 13.59 -18.57 11.15
CA LEU A 384 14.62 -17.89 10.36
C LEU A 384 14.70 -18.37 8.91
N THR A 385 14.37 -19.64 8.63
CA THR A 385 14.42 -20.19 7.27
C THR A 385 13.38 -19.52 6.36
N ASN A 386 12.18 -19.27 6.89
CA ASN A 386 11.04 -18.75 6.12
C ASN A 386 10.78 -17.25 6.38
N HIS A 387 11.56 -16.61 7.25
CA HIS A 387 11.35 -15.21 7.58
C HIS A 387 11.63 -14.28 6.38
N CYS A 388 10.71 -13.35 6.15
CA CYS A 388 10.74 -12.42 5.03
C CYS A 388 11.05 -10.97 5.44
N GLY A 389 11.18 -10.69 6.75
CA GLY A 389 11.51 -9.38 7.27
C GLY A 389 13.02 -9.16 7.48
N PHE A 390 13.35 -8.12 8.23
CA PHE A 390 14.73 -7.77 8.58
C PHE A 390 15.44 -8.89 9.35
N MET A 391 16.52 -9.43 8.78
CA MET A 391 17.26 -10.56 9.35
C MET A 391 18.29 -10.21 10.43
N GLY A 392 18.63 -8.94 10.67
CA GLY A 392 19.63 -8.58 11.71
C GLY A 392 21.06 -9.11 11.48
N GLY A 393 21.33 -9.71 10.31
CA GLY A 393 22.57 -10.46 10.05
C GLY A 393 22.49 -11.95 10.39
N LEU A 394 21.38 -12.43 10.94
CA LEU A 394 21.11 -13.86 11.12
C LEU A 394 20.93 -14.57 9.78
N GLN A 395 21.20 -15.87 9.76
CA GLN A 395 21.22 -16.67 8.53
C GLN A 395 20.04 -17.64 8.45
N LYS A 396 19.50 -17.82 7.24
CA LYS A 396 18.39 -18.75 6.96
C LYS A 396 18.78 -20.23 7.00
N ASN A 397 20.09 -20.52 6.96
CA ASN A 397 20.68 -21.86 6.91
C ASN A 397 20.82 -22.55 8.28
N LYS A 398 20.12 -22.05 9.31
CA LYS A 398 20.11 -22.58 10.69
C LYS A 398 21.43 -22.43 11.47
N SER A 399 22.46 -21.81 10.89
CA SER A 399 23.75 -21.62 11.57
C SER A 399 23.68 -20.65 12.75
N THR A 400 22.66 -19.79 12.78
CA THR A 400 22.42 -18.78 13.82
C THR A 400 21.17 -19.07 14.64
N GLY A 401 20.71 -20.33 14.64
CA GLY A 401 19.48 -20.76 15.33
C GLY A 401 18.35 -21.10 14.37
N LEU A 402 17.27 -21.64 14.91
CA LEU A 402 16.06 -22.00 14.14
C LEU A 402 15.03 -20.87 14.16
N THR A 403 14.88 -20.24 15.31
CA THR A 403 13.88 -19.22 15.58
C THR A 403 14.48 -18.07 16.38
N THR A 404 13.82 -16.93 16.35
CA THR A 404 14.12 -15.82 17.24
C THR A 404 12.91 -14.89 17.37
N PRO A 405 12.79 -14.11 18.46
CA PRO A 405 11.79 -13.06 18.55
C PRO A 405 12.07 -11.95 17.54
N TYR A 406 10.99 -11.49 16.90
CA TYR A 406 11.01 -10.40 15.95
C TYR A 406 9.83 -9.47 16.22
N PHE A 407 10.08 -8.17 16.20
CA PHE A 407 9.03 -7.16 16.36
C PHE A 407 9.02 -6.23 15.15
N ALA A 408 7.82 -5.87 14.71
CA ALA A 408 7.63 -4.94 13.62
C ALA A 408 6.40 -4.07 13.84
N THR A 409 6.52 -2.84 13.36
CA THR A 409 5.43 -1.89 13.17
C THR A 409 5.46 -1.42 11.73
N SER A 410 4.60 -0.45 11.40
CA SER A 410 4.59 0.11 10.06
C SER A 410 5.89 0.86 9.68
N THR A 411 6.71 1.25 10.67
CA THR A 411 7.91 2.07 10.43
C THR A 411 9.19 1.50 11.05
N VAL A 412 9.09 0.47 11.89
CA VAL A 412 10.22 -0.08 12.65
C VAL A 412 10.24 -1.60 12.57
N GLU A 413 11.43 -2.19 12.47
CA GLU A 413 11.69 -3.62 12.66
C GLU A 413 12.80 -3.81 13.70
N VAL A 414 12.65 -4.87 14.50
CA VAL A 414 13.62 -5.25 15.52
C VAL A 414 13.86 -6.75 15.42
N MET A 415 15.12 -7.11 15.18
CA MET A 415 15.59 -8.48 15.26
C MET A 415 16.32 -8.66 16.59
N PHE A 416 15.82 -9.56 17.45
CA PHE A 416 16.50 -9.87 18.70
C PHE A 416 17.52 -10.97 18.47
N HIS A 417 18.74 -10.77 18.93
CA HIS A 417 19.77 -11.80 18.99
C HIS A 417 19.71 -12.43 20.38
N VAL A 418 18.92 -13.49 20.54
CA VAL A 418 18.72 -14.13 21.84
C VAL A 418 19.77 -15.22 22.04
N SER A 419 20.62 -15.08 23.07
CA SER A 419 21.71 -16.01 23.31
C SER A 419 21.20 -17.45 23.43
N THR A 420 20.11 -17.70 24.15
CA THR A 420 19.56 -19.05 24.34
C THR A 420 18.96 -19.68 23.07
N ARG A 421 18.70 -18.90 22.01
CA ARG A 421 18.22 -19.40 20.71
C ARG A 421 19.34 -19.68 19.70
N MET A 422 20.57 -19.28 20.00
CA MET A 422 21.74 -19.48 19.14
C MET A 422 22.53 -20.74 19.53
N PRO A 423 22.98 -21.54 18.55
CA PRO A 423 23.78 -22.74 18.79
C PRO A 423 25.06 -22.47 19.59
N SER A 424 25.43 -23.42 20.45
CA SER A 424 26.61 -23.36 21.32
C SER A 424 27.24 -24.74 21.54
N ASP A 425 27.07 -25.65 20.57
CA ASP A 425 27.52 -27.05 20.57
C ASP A 425 29.02 -27.20 20.27
N SER A 426 29.64 -26.20 19.66
CA SER A 426 31.05 -26.18 19.27
C SER A 426 31.70 -24.80 19.48
N ASP A 427 33.03 -24.73 19.57
CA ASP A 427 33.75 -23.45 19.70
C ASP A 427 33.50 -22.49 18.51
N ASP A 428 33.33 -23.05 17.30
CA ASP A 428 32.95 -22.28 16.11
C ASP A 428 31.54 -21.69 16.25
N SER A 429 30.58 -22.47 16.75
CA SER A 429 29.22 -21.98 17.03
C SER A 429 29.21 -20.88 18.10
N LEU A 430 30.02 -21.03 19.16
CA LEU A 430 30.16 -20.03 20.22
C LEU A 430 30.77 -18.73 19.68
N THR A 431 31.75 -18.84 18.79
CA THR A 431 32.37 -17.70 18.11
C THR A 431 31.36 -16.98 17.21
N LYS A 432 30.54 -17.71 16.46
CA LYS A 432 29.45 -17.15 15.65
C LYS A 432 28.42 -16.44 16.52
N LYS A 433 27.97 -17.09 17.60
CA LYS A 433 27.06 -16.53 18.61
C LYS A 433 27.57 -15.20 19.17
N LEU A 434 28.84 -15.16 19.58
CA LEU A 434 29.47 -13.94 20.06
C LEU A 434 29.62 -12.87 18.96
N ARG A 435 29.87 -13.25 17.70
CA ARG A 435 29.95 -12.30 16.57
C ARG A 435 28.63 -11.57 16.35
N HIS A 436 27.49 -12.23 16.53
CA HIS A 436 26.20 -11.57 16.41
C HIS A 436 25.90 -10.74 17.66
N LEU A 437 25.96 -11.35 18.84
CA LEU A 437 25.63 -10.70 20.11
C LEU A 437 26.57 -9.54 20.45
N GLY A 438 27.88 -9.73 20.30
CA GLY A 438 28.90 -8.77 20.74
C GLY A 438 29.11 -7.59 19.79
N ASN A 439 28.52 -7.63 18.60
CA ASN A 439 28.54 -6.52 17.64
C ASN A 439 27.25 -5.68 17.71
N ASP A 440 26.34 -5.98 18.62
CA ASP A 440 25.16 -5.17 18.84
C ASP A 440 25.48 -4.03 19.80
N GLU A 441 24.86 -2.87 19.55
CA GLU A 441 25.17 -1.66 20.33
C GLU A 441 24.35 -1.58 21.62
N VAL A 442 23.20 -2.27 21.63
CA VAL A 442 22.27 -2.34 22.76
C VAL A 442 22.13 -3.79 23.20
N HIS A 443 22.42 -4.03 24.47
CA HIS A 443 22.30 -5.35 25.10
C HIS A 443 21.22 -5.32 26.17
N ILE A 444 20.31 -6.28 26.14
CA ILE A 444 19.39 -6.61 27.22
C ILE A 444 20.03 -7.77 27.99
N VAL A 445 20.13 -7.65 29.30
CA VAL A 445 20.70 -8.70 30.16
C VAL A 445 19.66 -9.09 31.19
N TRP A 446 19.16 -10.32 31.12
CA TRP A 446 18.36 -10.91 32.18
C TRP A 446 19.29 -11.56 33.19
N SER A 447 19.29 -11.10 34.44
CA SER A 447 20.17 -11.62 35.48
C SER A 447 19.38 -12.16 36.66
N GLU A 448 19.49 -13.46 36.89
CA GLU A 448 19.01 -14.14 38.09
C GLU A 448 20.13 -14.35 39.12
N HIS A 449 21.34 -13.90 38.77
CA HIS A 449 22.45 -13.90 39.70
C HIS A 449 22.22 -12.88 40.82
N THR A 450 22.69 -13.22 42.02
CA THR A 450 22.49 -12.45 43.25
C THR A 450 23.30 -11.15 43.32
N ARG A 451 24.31 -11.01 42.45
CA ARG A 451 25.17 -9.83 42.37
C ARG A 451 24.85 -9.00 41.14
N ASP A 452 25.10 -7.71 41.25
CA ASP A 452 24.98 -6.78 40.13
C ASP A 452 25.84 -7.23 38.95
N TYR A 453 25.22 -7.19 37.77
CA TYR A 453 25.88 -7.45 36.51
C TYR A 453 26.99 -6.42 36.28
N ARG A 454 28.15 -6.92 35.85
CA ARG A 454 29.31 -6.09 35.54
C ARG A 454 29.58 -6.14 34.05
N ARG A 455 29.75 -4.98 33.42
CA ARG A 455 30.09 -4.84 31.98
C ARG A 455 31.29 -5.70 31.55
N GLY A 456 32.24 -5.97 32.46
CA GLY A 456 33.42 -6.78 32.18
C GLY A 456 33.19 -8.30 32.06
N ILE A 457 32.00 -8.82 32.41
CA ILE A 457 31.71 -10.26 32.34
C ILE A 457 31.69 -10.72 30.87
N ILE A 458 31.01 -9.98 30.00
CA ILE A 458 31.03 -10.17 28.55
C ILE A 458 31.67 -8.92 27.93
N PRO A 459 33.01 -8.89 27.78
CA PRO A 459 33.68 -7.74 27.20
C PRO A 459 33.39 -7.66 25.70
N THR A 460 32.80 -6.53 25.28
CA THR A 460 32.47 -6.22 23.88
C THR A 460 32.80 -4.77 23.60
N GLU A 461 33.30 -4.47 22.40
CA GLU A 461 33.58 -3.08 21.99
C GLU A 461 32.31 -2.28 21.72
N PHE A 462 31.25 -2.94 21.24
CA PHE A 462 30.03 -2.30 20.73
C PHE A 462 28.92 -2.10 21.75
N GLY A 463 28.80 -2.93 22.80
CA GLY A 463 27.70 -2.90 23.77
C GLY A 463 27.62 -1.59 24.58
N ASP A 464 27.26 -0.49 23.93
CA ASP A 464 27.31 0.89 24.40
C ASP A 464 26.23 1.17 25.43
N VAL A 465 25.10 0.47 25.32
CA VAL A 465 23.99 0.51 26.27
C VAL A 465 23.66 -0.91 26.74
N LEU A 466 23.58 -1.09 28.06
CA LEU A 466 23.13 -2.31 28.71
C LEU A 466 21.87 -1.99 29.52
N ILE A 467 20.80 -2.75 29.26
CA ILE A 467 19.56 -2.74 30.02
C ILE A 467 19.51 -4.06 30.80
N VAL A 468 19.87 -4.00 32.08
CA VAL A 468 19.91 -5.17 32.96
C VAL A 468 18.60 -5.29 33.72
N ILE A 469 18.03 -6.49 33.72
CA ILE A 469 16.74 -6.81 34.34
C ILE A 469 17.00 -7.82 35.46
N TYR A 470 16.58 -7.46 36.67
CA TYR A 470 16.65 -8.33 37.84
C TYR A 470 15.23 -8.70 38.30
N PRO A 471 14.87 -9.99 38.26
CA PRO A 471 13.60 -10.46 38.82
C PRO A 471 13.52 -10.20 40.32
N MET A 472 12.37 -9.72 40.77
CA MET A 472 12.04 -9.54 42.18
C MET A 472 10.83 -10.38 42.57
N LYS A 473 10.41 -10.29 43.84
CA LYS A 473 9.17 -10.90 44.32
C LYS A 473 7.95 -10.22 43.67
N ASN A 474 6.82 -10.93 43.65
CA ASN A 474 5.51 -10.43 43.20
C ASN A 474 5.46 -9.96 41.72
N HIS A 475 6.21 -10.61 40.82
CA HIS A 475 6.26 -10.26 39.38
C HIS A 475 6.69 -8.80 39.12
N MET A 476 7.53 -8.25 39.99
CA MET A 476 8.20 -6.97 39.80
C MET A 476 9.63 -7.20 39.34
N PHE A 477 10.17 -6.24 38.59
CA PHE A 477 11.50 -6.32 38.01
C PHE A 477 12.23 -5.01 38.20
N SER A 478 13.45 -5.06 38.72
CA SER A 478 14.34 -3.89 38.83
C SER A 478 15.16 -3.76 37.56
N ILE A 479 15.27 -2.53 37.05
CA ILE A 479 15.99 -2.20 35.82
C ILE A 479 17.21 -1.36 36.17
N GLN A 480 18.37 -1.81 35.73
CA GLN A 480 19.61 -1.05 35.78
C GLN A 480 20.06 -0.72 34.36
N ILE A 481 20.38 0.54 34.10
CA ILE A 481 20.81 0.99 32.77
C ILE A 481 22.25 1.49 32.85
N MET A 482 23.17 0.77 32.19
CA MET A 482 24.56 1.18 32.07
C MET A 482 24.81 1.65 30.64
N LYS A 483 25.28 2.89 30.46
CA LYS A 483 25.58 3.44 29.12
C LYS A 483 26.94 4.13 29.08
N LYS A 484 27.56 4.20 27.90
CA LYS A 484 28.73 5.07 27.69
C LYS A 484 28.34 6.56 27.89
N PRO A 485 29.27 7.43 28.33
CA PRO A 485 28.98 8.84 28.62
C PRO A 485 28.44 9.62 27.42
N GLU A 486 28.87 9.28 26.20
CA GLU A 486 28.54 9.97 24.96
C GLU A 486 27.11 9.72 24.49
N VAL A 487 26.46 8.66 25.01
CA VAL A 487 25.10 8.28 24.61
C VAL A 487 24.09 9.31 25.15
N PRO A 488 23.27 9.93 24.29
CA PRO A 488 22.21 10.85 24.73
C PRO A 488 21.19 10.19 25.66
N PHE A 489 20.30 11.01 26.23
CA PHE A 489 19.16 10.47 26.97
C PHE A 489 18.22 9.69 26.04
N PHE A 490 17.70 8.57 26.53
CA PHE A 490 16.68 7.74 25.89
C PHE A 490 15.75 7.17 26.97
N GLY A 491 14.58 6.67 26.57
CA GLY A 491 13.58 6.12 27.49
C GLY A 491 12.59 5.21 26.74
N PRO A 492 11.53 4.72 27.38
CA PRO A 492 10.90 5.29 28.57
C PRO A 492 11.46 4.86 29.93
N LEU A 493 12.27 3.79 30.01
CA LEU A 493 12.88 3.35 31.28
C LEU A 493 14.12 4.19 31.64
N PHE A 494 14.39 4.31 32.93
CA PHE A 494 15.56 4.97 33.49
C PHE A 494 16.27 4.03 34.48
N ASP A 495 17.51 4.36 34.85
CA ASP A 495 18.29 3.56 35.79
C ASP A 495 17.65 3.54 37.20
N GLY A 496 17.44 2.35 37.75
CA GLY A 496 16.74 2.12 39.01
C GLY A 496 15.21 2.01 38.90
N ALA A 497 14.65 1.96 37.68
CA ALA A 497 13.20 1.78 37.50
C ALA A 497 12.73 0.40 37.98
N ILE A 498 11.53 0.34 38.56
CA ILE A 498 10.86 -0.92 38.94
C ILE A 498 9.59 -1.07 38.10
N VAL A 499 9.46 -2.21 37.41
CA VAL A 499 8.43 -2.44 36.39
C VAL A 499 7.66 -3.71 36.69
N ASN A 500 6.35 -3.70 36.43
CA ASN A 500 5.52 -4.91 36.51
C ASN A 500 5.75 -5.82 35.29
N GLY A 501 5.78 -7.13 35.51
CA GLY A 501 6.00 -8.13 34.45
C GLY A 501 5.07 -8.00 33.24
N LYS A 502 3.83 -7.54 33.42
CA LYS A 502 2.86 -7.39 32.31
C LYS A 502 3.28 -6.37 31.25
N ILE A 503 4.00 -5.31 31.65
CA ILE A 503 4.43 -4.24 30.72
C ILE A 503 5.94 -4.28 30.45
N LEU A 504 6.69 -5.10 31.19
CA LEU A 504 8.14 -5.19 31.13
C LEU A 504 8.66 -5.39 29.70
N PRO A 505 8.21 -6.38 28.91
CA PRO A 505 8.75 -6.60 27.57
C PRO A 505 8.53 -5.41 26.64
N ILE A 506 7.37 -4.76 26.74
CA ILE A 506 7.01 -3.58 25.93
C ILE A 506 7.89 -2.39 26.29
N MET A 507 8.07 -2.12 27.58
CA MET A 507 8.88 -0.99 28.08
C MET A 507 10.36 -1.18 27.78
N VAL A 508 10.89 -2.40 27.94
CA VAL A 508 12.29 -2.73 27.61
C VAL A 508 12.52 -2.61 26.11
N ARG A 509 11.63 -3.17 25.28
CA ARG A 509 11.72 -3.04 23.81
C ARG A 509 11.71 -1.58 23.38
N ALA A 510 10.79 -0.77 23.87
CA ALA A 510 10.72 0.66 23.54
C ALA A 510 12.00 1.40 23.97
N THR A 511 12.53 1.08 25.15
CA THR A 511 13.77 1.67 25.67
C THR A 511 14.97 1.29 24.81
N ALA A 512 15.05 0.02 24.40
CA ALA A 512 16.15 -0.49 23.59
C ALA A 512 16.13 0.08 22.16
N ILE A 513 14.95 0.25 21.54
CA ILE A 513 14.78 0.95 20.26
C ILE A 513 15.26 2.40 20.38
N ASN A 514 14.82 3.12 21.41
CA ASN A 514 15.20 4.52 21.60
C ASN A 514 16.69 4.68 21.96
N ALA A 515 17.29 3.72 22.67
CA ALA A 515 18.72 3.65 22.89
C ALA A 515 19.47 3.51 21.56
N SER A 516 19.04 2.61 20.68
CA SER A 516 19.63 2.45 19.35
C SER A 516 19.47 3.70 18.49
N ARG A 517 18.32 4.41 18.56
CA ARG A 517 18.15 5.73 17.92
C ARG A 517 19.12 6.77 18.45
N ALA A 518 19.30 6.84 19.76
CA ALA A 518 20.24 7.76 20.39
C ALA A 518 21.68 7.48 19.91
N LEU A 519 22.06 6.22 19.78
CA LEU A 519 23.37 5.82 19.24
C LEU A 519 23.51 6.18 17.75
N LYS A 520 22.51 5.88 16.92
CA LYS A 520 22.49 6.27 15.50
C LYS A 520 22.62 7.78 15.30
N SER A 521 22.05 8.59 16.19
CA SER A 521 22.16 10.06 16.13
C SER A 521 23.58 10.59 16.29
N LEU A 522 24.48 9.78 16.87
CA LEU A 522 25.89 10.12 17.01
C LEU A 522 26.70 9.81 15.73
N ILE A 523 26.16 9.03 14.80
CA ILE A 523 26.85 8.67 13.55
C ILE A 523 26.92 9.93 12.65
N PRO A 524 28.13 10.42 12.31
CA PRO A 524 28.26 11.58 11.43
C PRO A 524 27.60 11.33 10.08
N LEU A 525 26.80 12.29 9.61
CA LEU A 525 26.08 12.21 8.33
C LEU A 525 25.07 11.06 8.24
N TYR A 526 24.59 10.54 9.38
CA TYR A 526 23.50 9.57 9.40
C TYR A 526 22.28 10.11 8.66
N GLN A 527 21.72 9.29 7.78
CA GLN A 527 20.53 9.61 7.02
C GLN A 527 19.47 8.57 7.34
N ASN A 528 18.24 9.04 7.50
CA ASN A 528 17.11 8.13 7.68
C ASN A 528 16.85 7.34 6.39
N PHE A 529 16.30 6.14 6.52
CA PHE A 529 16.02 5.23 5.40
C PHE A 529 15.20 5.90 4.28
N TYR A 530 14.25 6.76 4.63
CA TYR A 530 13.39 7.46 3.66
C TYR A 530 14.14 8.55 2.89
N GLU A 531 15.19 9.15 3.47
CA GLU A 531 16.03 10.15 2.80
C GLU A 531 16.93 9.50 1.77
N GLU A 532 17.54 8.37 2.13
CA GLU A 532 18.31 7.55 1.19
C GLU A 532 17.45 7.08 0.04
N ARG A 533 16.26 6.53 0.34
CA ARG A 533 15.32 6.06 -0.67
C ARG A 533 14.83 7.19 -1.60
N ALA A 534 14.54 8.37 -1.04
CA ALA A 534 14.19 9.55 -1.84
C ALA A 534 15.28 9.92 -2.85
N ARG A 535 16.54 9.87 -2.44
CA ARG A 535 17.69 10.16 -3.30
C ARG A 535 17.87 9.12 -4.40
N TYR A 536 17.67 7.83 -4.09
CA TYR A 536 17.72 6.79 -5.12
C TYR A 536 16.63 7.00 -6.17
N LEU A 537 15.40 7.29 -5.75
CA LEU A 537 14.29 7.59 -6.66
C LEU A 537 14.60 8.82 -7.53
N GLN A 538 15.07 9.91 -6.92
CA GLN A 538 15.46 11.12 -7.67
C GLN A 538 16.58 10.85 -8.68
N THR A 539 17.60 10.10 -8.28
CA THR A 539 18.71 9.69 -9.14
C THR A 539 18.21 8.88 -10.34
N ILE A 540 17.33 7.90 -10.10
CA ILE A 540 16.75 7.07 -11.17
C ILE A 540 15.93 7.95 -12.13
N VAL A 541 15.04 8.80 -11.61
CA VAL A 541 14.23 9.70 -12.43
C VAL A 541 15.12 10.62 -13.25
N GLN A 542 16.14 11.23 -12.64
CA GLN A 542 17.04 12.16 -13.35
C GLN A 542 17.85 11.48 -14.46
N HIS A 543 18.31 10.24 -14.24
CA HIS A 543 19.15 9.52 -15.20
C HIS A 543 18.37 8.77 -16.27
N HIS A 544 17.13 8.37 -15.98
CA HIS A 544 16.39 7.41 -16.79
C HIS A 544 15.04 7.91 -17.28
N LEU A 545 14.56 9.10 -16.89
CA LEU A 545 13.38 9.68 -17.51
C LEU A 545 13.62 9.92 -19.00
N GLU A 546 12.72 9.42 -19.84
CA GLU A 546 12.81 9.55 -21.29
C GLU A 546 11.98 10.76 -21.77
N PRO A 547 12.63 11.83 -22.26
CA PRO A 547 11.91 12.98 -22.80
C PRO A 547 11.32 12.61 -24.18
N THR A 548 10.01 12.36 -24.20
CA THR A 548 9.25 11.97 -25.40
C THR A 548 8.21 13.01 -25.76
N THR A 549 7.93 13.17 -27.06
CA THR A 549 6.71 13.87 -27.52
C THR A 549 5.47 13.08 -27.06
N PHE A 550 4.28 13.65 -27.20
CA PHE A 550 3.07 12.91 -26.86
C PHE A 550 2.85 11.74 -27.83
N GLU A 551 3.14 11.95 -29.10
CA GLU A 551 3.01 10.98 -30.17
C GLU A 551 3.95 9.80 -29.94
N ASP A 552 5.22 10.08 -29.62
CA ASP A 552 6.21 9.04 -29.29
C ASP A 552 5.82 8.28 -28.02
N PHE A 553 5.35 9.00 -26.99
CA PHE A 553 4.87 8.40 -25.75
C PHE A 553 3.69 7.45 -26.04
N ALA A 554 2.68 7.92 -26.78
CA ALA A 554 1.50 7.15 -27.12
C ALA A 554 1.87 5.91 -27.96
N ALA A 555 2.78 6.06 -28.91
CA ALA A 555 3.28 4.95 -29.72
C ALA A 555 4.00 3.89 -28.86
N GLN A 556 4.88 4.29 -27.94
CA GLN A 556 5.59 3.37 -27.04
C GLN A 556 4.69 2.74 -25.96
N VAL A 557 3.61 3.40 -25.57
CA VAL A 557 2.58 2.76 -24.71
C VAL A 557 1.76 1.75 -25.51
N PHE A 558 1.51 2.02 -26.79
CA PHE A 558 0.80 1.09 -27.67
C PHE A 558 1.64 -0.15 -28.01
N CYS A 559 2.95 0.05 -28.21
CA CYS A 559 3.92 -1.01 -28.48
C CYS A 559 5.16 -0.85 -27.56
N PRO A 560 5.16 -1.51 -26.37
CA PRO A 560 6.26 -1.36 -25.41
C PRO A 560 7.58 -2.00 -25.81
N ALA A 561 7.56 -3.01 -26.70
CA ALA A 561 8.77 -3.64 -27.22
C ALA A 561 9.39 -2.76 -28.32
N PRO A 562 10.73 -2.69 -28.40
CA PRO A 562 11.39 -2.08 -29.55
C PRO A 562 10.95 -2.79 -30.85
N TYR A 563 10.64 -2.03 -31.89
CA TYR A 563 10.46 -2.61 -33.23
C TYR A 563 11.80 -3.21 -33.68
N HIS A 564 11.95 -4.53 -33.58
CA HIS A 564 12.91 -5.22 -34.43
C HIS A 564 12.32 -5.19 -35.84
N TYR A 565 12.91 -4.41 -36.74
CA TYR A 565 12.74 -4.66 -38.17
C TYR A 565 13.22 -6.11 -38.40
N LEU A 566 12.28 -7.05 -38.46
CA LEU A 566 12.52 -8.28 -39.20
C LEU A 566 12.88 -7.82 -40.61
N PRO A 567 14.07 -8.18 -41.15
CA PRO A 567 14.32 -7.97 -42.56
C PRO A 567 13.14 -8.60 -43.30
N SER A 568 12.47 -7.82 -44.15
CA SER A 568 11.48 -8.38 -45.05
C SER A 568 12.11 -9.59 -45.73
N ASP A 569 11.47 -10.76 -45.59
CA ASP A 569 11.77 -11.91 -46.44
C ASP A 569 11.53 -11.47 -47.88
N SER A 570 12.57 -10.94 -48.50
CA SER A 570 12.63 -10.69 -49.92
C SER A 570 12.86 -12.02 -50.62
N ASP A 571 11.82 -12.42 -51.34
CA ASP A 571 11.82 -13.28 -52.53
C ASP A 571 12.04 -14.79 -52.33
N HIS A 572 10.92 -15.52 -52.37
CA HIS A 572 10.79 -16.76 -53.15
C HIS A 572 9.49 -16.76 -53.97
#